data_AF-A0A1Y6JZ58-F1
#
_entry.id   AF-A0A1Y6JZ58-F1
#
_cell.length_a   1.000
_cell.length_b   1.000
_cell.length_c   1.000
_cell.angle_alpha   90.00
_cell.angle_beta   90.00
_cell.angle_gamma   90.00
#
_symmetry.space_group_name_H-M   'P 1'
#
loop_
_entity.id
_entity.type
_entity.pdbx_description
1 polymer ?
#
loop_
_entity_poly.entity_id
_entity_poly.type
_entity_poly.pdbx_seq_one_letter_code
_entity_poly.pdbx_strand_id
1 'polypeptide(L)'
;MAQINLLERIAPEQRNYFYIVGYPAYRFTPQHQLAVAPENTKMGNVTQIDRDAAQRYVVRFQTGQQILLTDKRVAQNREFATVAALTQYLQERGIVLPAAAGEATPPVFKNLQITQRLPQEYVVVDCEFAQLFQTQRQADQIHRTQTTVAGVNFGVFQLSALGYCGERATGLRFNRYVDRPEFAPEMTLRGLAETGLTLTTYTQQAAPLTVLRAFIAQVLAQHLPLVLWNYHNDLKALAALVRLHLTELTEAERAIVLAPLTIFDGESYMSQVLNRHNPGHSSVEYHLPLNGVAGLLNIVNPHQHHALWDAQTTQLVLAELAKLQRQAVRVVQVPESPAVPASDTATTVSQSPRHFAWWPHHSRRGVRRR
;
A
#
# COMPACT_ATOMS: atom_id res chain seq x y z
N MET A 1 29.01 -17.10 -0.36
CA MET A 1 27.96 -17.47 -1.34
C MET A 1 26.73 -17.89 -0.55
N ALA A 2 25.54 -17.38 -0.87
CA ALA A 2 24.33 -17.73 -0.13
C ALA A 2 23.88 -19.15 -0.51
N GLN A 3 23.83 -20.05 0.47
CA GLN A 3 23.31 -21.41 0.28
C GLN A 3 21.77 -21.37 0.30
N ILE A 4 21.14 -22.18 -0.53
CA ILE A 4 19.68 -22.32 -0.60
C ILE A 4 19.29 -23.54 0.22
N ASN A 5 18.59 -23.32 1.34
CA ASN A 5 18.15 -24.40 2.21
C ASN A 5 16.72 -24.83 1.86
N LEU A 6 16.50 -26.14 1.75
CA LEU A 6 15.21 -26.78 1.51
C LEU A 6 14.91 -27.72 2.68
N LEU A 7 13.72 -27.54 3.28
CA LEU A 7 13.18 -28.42 4.30
C LEU A 7 11.83 -28.98 3.85
N GLU A 8 11.72 -30.30 3.85
CA GLU A 8 10.46 -31.01 3.62
C GLU A 8 9.88 -31.47 4.96
N ARG A 9 8.66 -31.04 5.26
CA ARG A 9 7.93 -31.41 6.46
C ARG A 9 6.87 -32.47 6.14
N ILE A 10 6.88 -33.53 6.94
CA ILE A 10 5.89 -34.61 6.91
C ILE A 10 4.52 -34.05 7.32
N ALA A 11 3.51 -34.32 6.51
CA ALA A 11 2.12 -34.06 6.85
C ALA A 11 1.23 -35.26 6.51
N PRO A 12 0.07 -35.40 7.16
CA PRO A 12 -0.90 -36.44 6.83
C PRO A 12 -1.35 -36.37 5.36
N GLU A 13 -1.87 -37.50 4.85
CA GLU A 13 -2.48 -37.58 3.51
C GLU A 13 -1.53 -37.18 2.36
N GLN A 14 -0.22 -37.40 2.52
CA GLN A 14 0.80 -37.06 1.52
C GLN A 14 0.86 -35.56 1.17
N ARG A 15 0.31 -34.68 2.02
CA ARG A 15 0.33 -33.22 1.83
C ARG A 15 1.59 -32.57 2.39
N ASN A 16 2.76 -33.19 2.15
CA ASN A 16 4.02 -32.69 2.68
C ASN A 16 4.23 -31.21 2.33
N TYR A 17 4.83 -30.47 3.26
CA TYR A 17 5.15 -29.06 3.07
C TYR A 17 6.59 -28.91 2.65
N PHE A 18 6.85 -27.93 1.78
CA PHE A 18 8.18 -27.56 1.34
C PHE A 18 8.46 -26.12 1.75
N TYR A 19 9.52 -25.93 2.51
CA TYR A 19 10.04 -24.63 2.90
C TYR A 19 11.39 -24.46 2.21
N ILE A 20 11.51 -23.45 1.36
CA ILE A 20 12.71 -23.19 0.57
C ILE A 20 13.07 -21.73 0.77
N VAL A 21 14.29 -21.45 1.20
CA VAL A 21 14.75 -20.06 1.38
C VAL A 21 14.57 -19.28 0.08
N GLY A 22 13.87 -18.14 0.16
CA GLY A 22 13.51 -17.30 -0.98
C GLY A 22 12.10 -17.53 -1.53
N TYR A 23 11.39 -18.59 -1.13
CA TYR A 23 10.09 -18.99 -1.66
C TYR A 23 8.98 -18.96 -0.60
N PRO A 24 7.70 -18.84 -0.99
CA PRO A 24 6.59 -19.11 -0.06
C PRO A 24 6.60 -20.58 0.39
N ALA A 25 5.92 -20.87 1.50
CA ALA A 25 5.68 -22.25 1.88
C ALA A 25 4.75 -22.93 0.87
N TYR A 26 5.16 -24.10 0.38
CA TYR A 26 4.35 -24.93 -0.51
C TYR A 26 3.82 -26.15 0.22
N ARG A 27 2.76 -26.75 -0.31
CA ARG A 27 2.30 -28.10 0.03
C ARG A 27 1.84 -28.84 -1.22
N PHE A 28 1.84 -30.17 -1.16
CA PHE A 28 1.19 -30.95 -2.22
C PHE A 28 -0.34 -30.76 -2.22
N THR A 29 -0.90 -30.61 -3.42
CA THR A 29 -2.34 -30.75 -3.69
C THR A 29 -2.73 -32.23 -3.72
N PRO A 30 -4.03 -32.56 -3.66
CA PRO A 30 -4.50 -33.94 -3.88
C PRO A 30 -4.04 -34.54 -5.23
N GLN A 31 -3.76 -33.70 -6.22
CA GLN A 31 -3.23 -34.08 -7.53
C GLN A 31 -1.70 -34.19 -7.55
N HIS A 32 -1.04 -34.18 -6.37
CA HIS A 32 0.39 -34.32 -6.19
C HIS A 32 1.23 -33.21 -6.86
N GLN A 33 0.65 -32.01 -7.02
CA GLN A 33 1.34 -30.82 -7.52
C GLN A 33 1.69 -29.89 -6.36
N LEU A 34 2.80 -29.15 -6.46
CA LEU A 34 3.10 -28.11 -5.47
C LEU A 34 2.19 -26.90 -5.68
N ALA A 35 1.53 -26.48 -4.61
CA ALA A 35 0.79 -25.22 -4.54
C ALA A 35 1.15 -24.46 -3.27
N VAL A 36 0.99 -23.13 -3.28
CA VAL A 36 1.24 -22.31 -2.09
C VAL A 36 0.33 -22.79 -0.95
N ALA A 37 0.90 -22.97 0.24
CA ALA A 37 0.14 -23.35 1.42
C ALA A 37 -0.72 -22.15 1.87
N PRO A 38 -2.06 -22.21 1.76
CA PRO A 38 -2.93 -21.06 2.02
C PRO A 38 -2.81 -20.55 3.45
N GLU A 39 -2.65 -21.45 4.41
CA GLU A 39 -2.42 -21.16 5.84
C GLU A 39 -1.13 -20.39 6.11
N ASN A 40 -0.15 -20.43 5.21
CA ASN A 40 1.13 -19.76 5.36
C ASN A 40 1.28 -18.53 4.44
N THR A 41 0.31 -18.24 3.59
CA THR A 41 0.41 -17.17 2.58
C THR A 41 0.69 -15.80 3.20
N LYS A 42 0.09 -15.52 4.37
CA LYS A 42 0.29 -14.25 5.10
C LYS A 42 1.69 -14.10 5.73
N MET A 43 2.47 -15.18 5.78
CA MET A 43 3.81 -15.16 6.39
C MET A 43 4.88 -14.61 5.43
N GLY A 44 4.60 -14.55 4.12
CA GLY A 44 5.57 -14.18 3.09
C GLY A 44 6.53 -15.32 2.75
N ASN A 45 7.69 -15.00 2.17
CA ASN A 45 8.69 -16.00 1.79
C ASN A 45 9.51 -16.47 3.01
N VAL A 46 10.01 -17.69 2.94
CA VAL A 46 10.99 -18.23 3.89
C VAL A 46 12.29 -17.46 3.74
N THR A 47 12.81 -16.93 4.84
CA THR A 47 14.06 -16.16 4.86
C THR A 47 15.23 -16.99 5.39
N GLN A 48 14.97 -17.94 6.28
CA GLN A 48 16.01 -18.71 6.95
C GLN A 48 15.46 -20.04 7.47
N ILE A 49 16.31 -21.07 7.50
CA ILE A 49 16.04 -22.38 8.10
C ILE A 49 17.28 -22.77 8.92
N ASP A 50 17.17 -22.76 10.25
CA ASP A 50 18.27 -23.14 11.16
C ASP A 50 17.79 -24.11 12.25
N ARG A 51 18.68 -24.44 13.18
CA ARG A 51 18.35 -25.11 14.45
C ARG A 51 18.33 -24.11 15.61
N ASP A 52 17.35 -24.22 16.50
CA ASP A 52 17.37 -23.51 17.78
C ASP A 52 18.26 -24.21 18.83
N ALA A 53 18.40 -23.60 20.00
CA ALA A 53 19.16 -24.17 21.13
C ALA A 53 18.62 -25.53 21.59
N ALA A 54 17.34 -25.83 21.35
CA ALA A 54 16.72 -27.12 21.63
C ALA A 54 16.82 -28.10 20.45
N GLN A 55 17.68 -27.82 19.46
CA GLN A 55 17.89 -28.61 18.25
C GLN A 55 16.61 -28.83 17.44
N ARG A 56 15.65 -27.91 17.46
CA ARG A 56 14.48 -27.95 16.57
C ARG A 56 14.76 -27.11 15.33
N TYR A 57 14.26 -27.55 14.18
CA TYR A 57 14.29 -26.71 12.98
C TYR A 57 13.39 -25.48 13.17
N VAL A 58 13.92 -24.31 12.82
CA VAL A 58 13.25 -23.02 12.83
C VAL A 58 13.17 -22.51 11.41
N VAL A 59 11.97 -22.51 10.84
CA VAL A 59 11.70 -21.88 9.54
C VAL A 59 11.22 -20.46 9.81
N ARG A 60 11.99 -19.45 9.40
CA ARG A 60 11.66 -18.03 9.55
C ARG A 60 11.10 -17.47 8.26
N PHE A 61 10.17 -16.52 8.39
CA PHE A 61 9.49 -15.89 7.26
C PHE A 61 9.69 -14.37 7.26
N GLN A 62 9.45 -13.73 6.11
CA GLN A 62 9.63 -12.29 5.91
C GLN A 62 8.86 -11.40 6.90
N THR A 63 7.69 -11.83 7.37
CA THR A 63 6.90 -11.07 8.35
C THR A 63 7.38 -11.24 9.80
N GLY A 64 8.49 -11.95 10.02
CA GLY A 64 9.02 -12.27 11.35
C GLY A 64 8.34 -13.45 12.03
N GLN A 65 7.29 -14.01 11.42
CA GLN A 65 6.66 -15.25 11.89
C GLN A 65 7.60 -16.45 11.69
N GLN A 66 7.44 -17.50 12.52
CA GLN A 66 8.30 -18.68 12.48
C GLN A 66 7.51 -19.98 12.68
N ILE A 67 8.00 -21.07 12.09
CA ILE A 67 7.50 -22.44 12.32
C ILE A 67 8.62 -23.26 12.96
N LEU A 68 8.28 -23.93 14.06
CA LEU A 68 9.18 -24.81 14.79
C LEU A 68 8.85 -26.27 14.47
N LEU A 69 9.84 -27.04 14.01
CA LEU A 69 9.69 -28.45 13.66
C LEU A 69 10.70 -29.30 14.41
N THR A 70 10.21 -30.39 15.02
CA THR A 70 11.07 -31.44 15.57
C THR A 70 11.51 -32.37 14.44
N ASP A 71 12.60 -33.12 14.63
CA ASP A 71 13.11 -34.06 13.62
C ASP A 71 12.06 -35.05 13.12
N LYS A 72 11.17 -35.52 14.01
CA LYS A 72 10.07 -36.44 13.66
C LYS A 72 9.09 -35.87 12.62
N ARG A 73 9.08 -34.56 12.41
CA ARG A 73 8.22 -33.87 11.43
C ARG A 73 8.97 -33.47 10.17
N VAL A 74 10.26 -33.77 10.07
CA VAL A 74 11.09 -33.39 8.93
C VAL A 74 11.44 -34.65 8.16
N ALA A 75 10.99 -34.72 6.91
CA ALA A 75 11.35 -35.79 6.01
C ALA A 75 12.80 -35.62 5.55
N GLN A 76 13.19 -34.38 5.27
CA GLN A 76 14.55 -34.05 4.84
C GLN A 76 14.84 -32.56 5.00
N ASN A 77 16.13 -32.25 5.14
CA ASN A 77 16.70 -30.92 5.07
C ASN A 77 17.95 -30.98 4.18
N ARG A 78 18.05 -30.13 3.17
CA ARG A 78 19.15 -30.13 2.19
C ARG A 78 19.55 -28.72 1.79
N GLU A 79 20.85 -28.52 1.66
CA GLU A 79 21.43 -27.26 1.18
C GLU A 79 21.90 -27.42 -0.26
N PHE A 80 21.68 -26.36 -1.06
CA PHE A 80 22.09 -26.30 -2.45
C PHE A 80 22.94 -25.05 -2.68
N ALA A 81 24.00 -25.20 -3.47
CA ALA A 81 24.87 -24.07 -3.83
C ALA A 81 24.22 -23.13 -4.85
N THR A 82 23.27 -23.61 -5.67
CA THR A 82 22.62 -22.83 -6.74
C THR A 82 21.15 -23.23 -6.91
N VAL A 83 20.34 -22.32 -7.47
CA VAL A 83 18.93 -22.60 -7.84
C VAL A 83 18.83 -23.72 -8.87
N ALA A 84 19.79 -23.80 -9.79
CA ALA A 84 19.86 -24.86 -10.80
C ALA A 84 20.00 -26.24 -10.16
N ALA A 85 20.88 -26.39 -9.15
CA ALA A 85 21.06 -27.64 -8.42
C ALA A 85 19.81 -28.04 -7.62
N LEU A 86 19.14 -27.08 -6.98
CA LEU A 86 17.85 -27.31 -6.33
C LEU A 86 16.79 -27.77 -7.34
N THR A 87 16.70 -27.09 -8.48
CA THR A 87 15.70 -27.36 -9.52
C THR A 87 15.90 -28.76 -10.10
N GLN A 88 17.13 -29.13 -10.44
CA GLN A 88 17.47 -30.47 -10.90
C GLN A 88 17.06 -31.53 -9.86
N TYR A 89 17.42 -31.32 -8.59
CA TYR A 89 17.07 -32.24 -7.52
C TYR A 89 15.55 -32.45 -7.36
N LEU A 90 14.75 -31.39 -7.52
CA LEU A 90 13.30 -31.49 -7.47
C LEU A 90 12.72 -32.17 -8.71
N GLN A 91 13.26 -31.87 -9.90
CA GLN A 91 12.87 -32.51 -11.16
C GLN A 91 13.12 -34.02 -11.16
N GLU A 92 14.26 -34.48 -10.62
CA GLU A 92 14.56 -35.90 -10.42
C GLU A 92 13.53 -36.62 -9.54
N ARG A 93 12.81 -35.86 -8.69
CA ARG A 93 11.73 -36.37 -7.84
C ARG A 93 10.33 -36.17 -8.44
N GLY A 94 10.23 -35.73 -9.69
CA GLY A 94 8.96 -35.40 -10.33
C GLY A 94 8.28 -34.16 -9.74
N ILE A 95 9.02 -33.34 -8.99
CA ILE A 95 8.51 -32.13 -8.35
C ILE A 95 8.87 -30.94 -9.21
N VAL A 96 7.86 -30.25 -9.72
CA VAL A 96 8.02 -28.98 -10.43
C VAL A 96 7.73 -27.86 -9.44
N LEU A 97 8.73 -27.01 -9.17
CA LEU A 97 8.46 -25.76 -8.48
C LEU A 97 7.55 -24.90 -9.36
N PRO A 98 6.44 -24.37 -8.83
CA PRO A 98 5.76 -23.27 -9.48
C PRO A 98 6.81 -22.21 -9.76
N ALA A 99 6.81 -21.66 -10.99
CA ALA A 99 7.79 -20.66 -11.41
C ALA A 99 8.02 -19.72 -10.23
N ALA A 100 9.25 -19.75 -9.71
CA ALA A 100 9.63 -18.92 -8.60
C ALA A 100 9.15 -17.52 -8.94
N ALA A 101 8.45 -16.84 -8.02
CA ALA A 101 8.64 -15.40 -7.96
C ALA A 101 10.17 -15.26 -7.89
N GLY A 102 10.76 -14.79 -8.99
CA GLY A 102 12.17 -14.98 -9.31
C GLY A 102 13.08 -14.43 -8.22
N GLU A 103 14.40 -14.59 -8.44
CA GLU A 103 15.47 -13.84 -7.76
C GLU A 103 14.92 -12.63 -7.02
N ALA A 104 15.03 -12.62 -5.68
CA ALA A 104 14.42 -11.62 -4.81
C ALA A 104 14.44 -10.27 -5.50
N THR A 105 13.31 -9.91 -6.13
CA THR A 105 13.29 -8.80 -7.07
C THR A 105 13.75 -7.60 -6.26
N PRO A 106 14.83 -6.91 -6.67
CA PRO A 106 15.44 -5.92 -5.81
C PRO A 106 14.35 -4.93 -5.41
N PRO A 107 14.27 -4.62 -4.12
CA PRO A 107 13.03 -4.10 -3.57
C PRO A 107 12.80 -2.67 -4.07
N VAL A 108 11.89 -2.54 -5.05
CA VAL A 108 11.49 -1.26 -5.65
C VAL A 108 10.81 -0.39 -4.59
N PHE A 109 11.21 0.89 -4.52
CA PHE A 109 10.66 1.89 -3.60
C PHE A 109 10.67 1.49 -2.13
N LYS A 110 11.61 0.63 -1.69
CA LYS A 110 11.68 0.20 -0.30
C LYS A 110 12.40 1.19 0.62
N ASN A 111 13.27 2.03 0.06
CA ASN A 111 13.98 3.07 0.79
C ASN A 111 13.23 4.39 0.67
N LEU A 112 12.11 4.50 1.39
CA LEU A 112 11.33 5.75 1.45
C LEU A 112 11.89 6.67 2.53
N GLN A 113 12.11 7.92 2.18
CA GLN A 113 12.41 9.01 3.09
C GLN A 113 11.17 9.88 3.23
N ILE A 114 10.37 9.63 4.28
CA ILE A 114 9.16 10.40 4.54
C ILE A 114 9.53 11.71 5.21
N THR A 115 9.21 12.81 4.53
CA THR A 115 9.46 14.17 5.02
C THR A 115 8.25 14.68 5.79
N GLN A 116 8.52 15.45 6.84
CA GLN A 116 7.49 16.03 7.72
C GLN A 116 7.12 17.47 7.33
N ARG A 117 7.87 18.06 6.40
CA ARG A 117 7.64 19.42 5.92
C ARG A 117 7.39 19.39 4.43
N LEU A 118 6.37 20.12 3.99
CA LEU A 118 6.07 20.27 2.57
C LEU A 118 7.32 20.83 1.87
N PRO A 119 7.89 20.13 0.88
CA PRO A 119 9.06 20.61 0.15
C PRO A 119 8.77 21.90 -0.60
N GLN A 120 9.82 22.68 -0.90
CA GLN A 120 9.66 23.89 -1.71
C GLN A 120 9.39 23.57 -3.18
N GLU A 121 10.06 22.56 -3.73
CA GLU A 121 9.85 22.04 -5.08
C GLU A 121 9.55 20.55 -4.99
N TYR A 122 8.50 20.11 -5.66
CA TYR A 122 7.99 18.74 -5.56
C TYR A 122 7.10 18.38 -6.75
N VAL A 123 6.77 17.10 -6.85
CA VAL A 123 5.81 16.58 -7.80
C VAL A 123 4.65 15.94 -7.04
N VAL A 124 3.44 16.43 -7.27
CA VAL A 124 2.23 15.78 -6.77
C VAL A 124 1.90 14.60 -7.69
N VAL A 125 1.80 13.40 -7.13
CA VAL A 125 1.53 12.15 -7.85
C VAL A 125 0.22 11.55 -7.33
N ASP A 126 -0.59 11.06 -8.24
CA ASP A 126 -1.83 10.35 -7.92
C ASP A 126 -2.08 9.23 -8.94
N CYS A 127 -2.69 8.14 -8.47
CA CYS A 127 -3.06 6.99 -9.29
C CYS A 127 -4.55 6.66 -9.17
N GLU A 128 -5.16 6.33 -10.31
CA GLU A 128 -6.40 5.54 -10.30
C GLU A 128 -6.07 4.06 -10.46
N PHE A 129 -6.91 3.22 -9.85
CA PHE A 129 -6.69 1.78 -9.81
C PHE A 129 -7.79 1.01 -10.52
N ALA A 130 -7.43 -0.16 -11.06
CA ALA A 130 -8.37 -1.15 -11.55
C ALA A 130 -8.10 -2.52 -10.93
N GLN A 131 -9.15 -3.30 -10.73
CA GLN A 131 -9.05 -4.67 -10.25
C GLN A 131 -8.41 -5.58 -11.30
N LEU A 132 -7.66 -6.58 -10.84
CA LEU A 132 -7.01 -7.57 -11.70
C LEU A 132 -7.82 -8.87 -11.73
N PHE A 133 -7.97 -9.44 -12.91
CA PHE A 133 -8.69 -10.68 -13.15
C PHE A 133 -7.84 -11.68 -13.92
N GLN A 134 -7.95 -12.95 -13.53
CA GLN A 134 -7.59 -14.05 -14.40
C GLN A 134 -8.81 -14.38 -15.26
N THR A 135 -8.62 -14.32 -16.59
CA THR A 135 -9.68 -14.65 -17.54
C THR A 135 -9.50 -16.08 -18.05
N GLN A 136 -10.52 -16.91 -17.87
CA GLN A 136 -10.59 -18.26 -18.44
C GLN A 136 -11.74 -18.32 -19.45
N ARG A 137 -11.47 -18.84 -20.64
CA ARG A 137 -12.51 -19.11 -21.65
C ARG A 137 -12.85 -20.58 -21.60
N GLN A 138 -14.12 -20.90 -21.36
CA GLN A 138 -14.65 -22.26 -21.42
C GLN A 138 -15.86 -22.26 -22.35
N ALA A 139 -15.72 -22.87 -23.53
CA ALA A 139 -16.71 -22.81 -24.61
C ALA A 139 -17.15 -21.36 -24.89
N ASP A 140 -18.45 -21.08 -24.76
CA ASP A 140 -19.05 -19.76 -25.00
C ASP A 140 -19.05 -18.84 -23.75
N GLN A 141 -18.40 -19.27 -22.66
CA GLN A 141 -18.35 -18.50 -21.41
C GLN A 141 -16.96 -17.92 -21.14
N ILE A 142 -16.95 -16.67 -20.66
CA ILE A 142 -15.77 -15.98 -20.14
C ILE A 142 -15.92 -15.92 -18.62
N HIS A 143 -15.13 -16.71 -17.90
CA HIS A 143 -15.04 -16.65 -16.45
C HIS A 143 -13.90 -15.70 -16.06
N ARG A 144 -14.21 -14.74 -15.19
CA ARG A 144 -13.23 -13.84 -14.58
C ARG A 144 -13.21 -14.05 -13.08
N THR A 145 -12.05 -14.39 -12.56
CA THR A 145 -11.83 -14.50 -11.12
C THR A 145 -10.80 -13.47 -10.72
N GLN A 146 -11.08 -12.73 -9.64
CA GLN A 146 -10.10 -11.75 -9.13
C GLN A 146 -8.77 -12.46 -8.86
N THR A 147 -7.68 -11.87 -9.32
CA THR A 147 -6.34 -12.42 -9.20
C THR A 147 -5.40 -11.44 -8.52
N THR A 148 -4.20 -11.91 -8.21
CA THR A 148 -3.12 -11.12 -7.63
C THR A 148 -1.92 -11.22 -8.54
N VAL A 149 -1.37 -10.07 -8.95
CA VAL A 149 -0.15 -9.98 -9.76
C VAL A 149 0.91 -9.23 -8.97
N ALA A 150 2.12 -9.78 -8.87
CA ALA A 150 3.21 -9.24 -8.06
C ALA A 150 2.81 -8.92 -6.60
N GLY A 151 1.90 -9.70 -6.03
CA GLY A 151 1.41 -9.55 -4.65
C GLY A 151 0.32 -8.48 -4.45
N VAL A 152 -0.22 -7.89 -5.53
CA VAL A 152 -1.29 -6.88 -5.47
C VAL A 152 -2.49 -7.34 -6.30
N ASN A 153 -3.71 -7.13 -5.79
CA ASN A 153 -4.97 -7.53 -6.42
C ASN A 153 -5.65 -6.40 -7.22
N PHE A 154 -4.92 -5.32 -7.45
CA PHE A 154 -5.26 -4.15 -8.26
C PHE A 154 -4.00 -3.62 -8.94
N GLY A 155 -4.16 -2.81 -9.98
CA GLY A 155 -3.06 -2.18 -10.70
C GLY A 155 -3.36 -0.72 -11.04
N VAL A 156 -2.32 0.03 -11.37
CA VAL A 156 -2.45 1.41 -11.89
C VAL A 156 -3.23 1.36 -13.20
N PHE A 157 -4.33 2.10 -13.28
CA PHE A 157 -5.13 2.35 -14.48
C PHE A 157 -4.87 3.74 -15.05
N GLN A 158 -4.67 4.74 -14.18
CA GLN A 158 -4.25 6.08 -14.57
C GLN A 158 -3.14 6.53 -13.65
N LEU A 159 -2.14 7.22 -14.18
CA LEU A 159 -1.04 7.81 -13.43
C LEU A 159 -0.89 9.26 -13.85
N SER A 160 -0.97 10.16 -12.87
CA SER A 160 -0.77 11.58 -13.09
C SER A 160 0.30 12.15 -12.17
N ALA A 161 1.02 13.14 -12.69
CA ALA A 161 2.01 13.87 -11.93
C ALA A 161 2.04 15.35 -12.34
N LEU A 162 2.07 16.25 -11.37
CA LEU A 162 2.10 17.71 -11.57
C LEU A 162 3.22 18.33 -10.74
N GLY A 163 4.13 19.06 -11.38
CA GLY A 163 5.24 19.72 -10.70
C GLY A 163 4.88 21.09 -10.14
N TYR A 164 5.40 21.40 -8.96
CA TYR A 164 5.19 22.67 -8.27
C TYR A 164 6.47 23.19 -7.61
N CYS A 165 6.58 24.52 -7.57
CA CYS A 165 7.51 25.26 -6.72
C CYS A 165 6.67 26.19 -5.83
N GLY A 166 6.42 25.77 -4.60
CA GLY A 166 5.40 26.35 -3.72
C GLY A 166 4.01 26.24 -4.34
N GLU A 167 3.32 27.37 -4.48
CA GLU A 167 1.98 27.42 -5.12
C GLU A 167 2.05 27.51 -6.66
N ARG A 168 3.24 27.70 -7.24
CA ARG A 168 3.40 27.89 -8.69
C ARG A 168 3.63 26.55 -9.40
N ALA A 169 2.81 26.25 -10.40
CA ALA A 169 3.04 25.11 -11.29
C ALA A 169 4.34 25.27 -12.09
N THR A 170 5.08 24.17 -12.23
CA THR A 170 6.25 24.08 -13.13
C THR A 170 5.82 23.55 -14.51
N GLY A 171 6.79 23.27 -15.39
CA GLY A 171 6.51 22.65 -16.69
C GLY A 171 6.21 21.15 -16.63
N LEU A 172 6.39 20.50 -15.47
CA LEU A 172 6.20 19.05 -15.34
C LEU A 172 4.71 18.72 -15.29
N ARG A 173 4.22 18.05 -16.33
CA ARG A 173 2.86 17.56 -16.44
C ARG A 173 2.85 16.17 -17.07
N PHE A 174 2.48 15.18 -16.28
CA PHE A 174 2.33 13.80 -16.70
C PHE A 174 0.88 13.36 -16.49
N ASN A 175 0.26 12.78 -17.51
CA ASN A 175 -1.03 12.12 -17.41
C ASN A 175 -1.07 11.00 -18.46
N ARG A 176 -1.11 9.76 -17.99
CA ARG A 176 -1.14 8.56 -18.84
C ARG A 176 -2.07 7.52 -18.24
N TYR A 177 -2.77 6.81 -19.12
CA TYR A 177 -3.50 5.60 -18.76
C TYR A 177 -2.59 4.40 -18.94
N VAL A 178 -2.86 3.35 -18.19
CA VAL A 178 -2.20 2.05 -18.28
C VAL A 178 -3.28 1.04 -18.65
N ASP A 179 -3.05 0.29 -19.71
CA ASP A 179 -3.93 -0.78 -20.16
C ASP A 179 -3.22 -2.12 -19.97
N ARG A 180 -3.91 -3.06 -19.30
CA ARG A 180 -3.33 -4.32 -18.90
C ARG A 180 -4.22 -5.48 -19.33
N PRO A 181 -3.66 -6.61 -19.76
CA PRO A 181 -4.44 -7.78 -20.11
C PRO A 181 -5.25 -8.36 -18.93
N GLU A 182 -4.83 -8.07 -17.69
CA GLU A 182 -5.54 -8.51 -16.48
C GLU A 182 -6.68 -7.57 -16.08
N PHE A 183 -6.85 -6.41 -16.74
CA PHE A 183 -8.01 -5.55 -16.50
C PHE A 183 -9.26 -6.09 -17.18
N ALA A 184 -10.41 -5.70 -16.65
CA ALA A 184 -11.68 -5.95 -17.31
C ALA A 184 -11.76 -5.08 -18.59
N PRO A 185 -12.33 -5.56 -19.71
CA PRO A 185 -12.40 -4.80 -20.97
C PRO A 185 -13.03 -3.42 -20.85
N GLU A 186 -13.92 -3.24 -19.87
CA GLU A 186 -14.55 -1.98 -19.53
C GLU A 186 -13.51 -0.89 -19.19
N MET A 187 -12.34 -1.27 -18.68
CA MET A 187 -11.25 -0.33 -18.40
C MET A 187 -10.62 0.21 -19.67
N THR A 188 -10.41 -0.63 -20.68
CA THR A 188 -9.95 -0.18 -22.01
C THR A 188 -10.97 0.77 -22.63
N LEU A 189 -12.27 0.45 -22.54
CA LEU A 189 -13.33 1.33 -23.04
C LEU A 189 -13.38 2.67 -22.29
N ARG A 190 -13.22 2.65 -20.97
CA ARG A 190 -13.10 3.87 -20.16
C ARG A 190 -11.92 4.71 -20.59
N GLY A 191 -10.73 4.11 -20.73
CA GLY A 191 -9.52 4.82 -21.18
C GLY A 191 -9.68 5.44 -22.58
N LEU A 192 -10.35 4.74 -23.51
CA LEU A 192 -10.68 5.29 -24.82
C LEU A 192 -11.62 6.49 -24.73
N ALA A 193 -12.66 6.40 -23.90
CA ALA A 193 -13.61 7.50 -23.69
C ALA A 193 -12.94 8.74 -23.10
N GLU A 194 -12.07 8.56 -22.10
CA GLU A 194 -11.36 9.68 -21.44
C GLU A 194 -10.30 10.33 -22.34
N THR A 195 -9.66 9.55 -23.21
CA THR A 195 -8.56 10.03 -24.06
C THR A 195 -8.99 10.48 -25.46
N GLY A 196 -10.15 10.01 -25.94
CA GLY A 196 -10.62 10.24 -27.31
C GLY A 196 -9.74 9.57 -28.38
N LEU A 197 -8.85 8.66 -27.99
CA LEU A 197 -7.92 8.00 -28.90
C LEU A 197 -8.57 6.85 -29.66
N THR A 198 -7.98 6.47 -30.79
CA THR A 198 -8.30 5.20 -31.44
C THR A 198 -7.78 4.03 -30.59
N LEU A 199 -8.38 2.84 -30.74
CA LEU A 199 -7.93 1.64 -30.04
C LEU A 199 -6.43 1.37 -30.26
N THR A 200 -5.96 1.43 -31.51
CA THR A 200 -4.55 1.18 -31.84
C THR A 200 -3.62 2.17 -31.14
N THR A 201 -3.94 3.47 -31.18
CA THR A 201 -3.13 4.50 -30.52
C THR A 201 -3.16 4.35 -29.00
N TYR A 202 -4.33 4.08 -28.43
CA TYR A 202 -4.50 3.88 -27.01
C TYR A 202 -3.68 2.68 -26.52
N THR A 203 -3.80 1.51 -27.14
CA THR A 203 -3.06 0.31 -26.72
C THR A 203 -1.55 0.52 -26.79
N GLN A 204 -1.03 1.29 -27.75
CA GLN A 204 0.39 1.63 -27.83
C GLN A 204 0.83 2.59 -26.71
N GLN A 205 0.07 3.67 -26.49
CA GLN A 205 0.41 4.68 -25.50
C GLN A 205 0.19 4.23 -24.05
N ALA A 206 -0.82 3.39 -23.83
CA ALA A 206 -1.20 2.85 -22.54
C ALA A 206 -0.47 1.53 -22.20
N ALA A 207 0.38 1.03 -23.09
CA ALA A 207 1.18 -0.16 -22.82
C ALA A 207 2.00 0.02 -21.52
N PRO A 208 1.95 -0.93 -20.57
CA PRO A 208 2.50 -0.74 -19.22
C PRO A 208 3.98 -0.31 -19.20
N LEU A 209 4.82 -0.94 -20.02
CA LEU A 209 6.24 -0.59 -20.13
C LEU A 209 6.44 0.82 -20.73
N THR A 210 5.64 1.19 -21.74
CA THR A 210 5.70 2.53 -22.36
C THR A 210 5.39 3.62 -21.33
N VAL A 211 4.33 3.43 -20.55
CA VAL A 211 3.92 4.38 -19.50
C VAL A 211 4.98 4.44 -18.40
N LEU A 212 5.51 3.30 -17.98
CA LEU A 212 6.53 3.22 -16.95
C LEU A 212 7.81 3.97 -17.37
N ARG A 213 8.32 3.74 -18.58
CA ARG A 213 9.50 4.46 -19.10
C ARG A 213 9.25 5.97 -19.18
N ALA A 214 8.06 6.37 -19.64
CA ALA A 214 7.69 7.79 -19.69
C ALA A 214 7.63 8.41 -18.28
N PHE A 215 7.09 7.70 -17.28
CA PHE A 215 7.04 8.15 -15.90
C PHE A 215 8.44 8.27 -15.30
N ILE A 216 9.31 7.29 -15.53
CA ILE A 216 10.71 7.36 -15.10
C ILE A 216 11.40 8.59 -15.69
N ALA A 217 11.31 8.78 -17.01
CA ALA A 217 12.02 9.87 -17.69
C ALA A 217 11.48 11.26 -17.34
N GLN A 218 10.16 11.42 -17.23
CA GLN A 218 9.52 12.73 -17.03
C GLN A 218 9.37 13.11 -15.56
N VAL A 219 9.25 12.11 -14.67
CA VAL A 219 8.96 12.34 -13.24
C VAL A 219 10.12 11.91 -12.36
N LEU A 220 10.45 10.61 -12.32
CA LEU A 220 11.42 10.10 -11.35
C LEU A 220 12.85 10.58 -11.60
N ALA A 221 13.24 10.76 -12.87
CA ALA A 221 14.56 11.27 -13.26
C ALA A 221 14.81 12.72 -12.83
N GLN A 222 13.77 13.45 -12.43
CA GLN A 222 13.91 14.80 -11.88
C GLN A 222 14.39 14.78 -10.43
N HIS A 223 14.36 13.62 -9.76
CA HIS A 223 14.78 13.44 -8.36
C HIS A 223 14.11 14.41 -7.37
N LEU A 224 12.91 14.91 -7.72
CA LEU A 224 12.11 15.75 -6.85
C LEU A 224 11.34 14.88 -5.83
N PRO A 225 11.08 15.40 -4.61
CA PRO A 225 10.18 14.75 -3.68
C PRO A 225 8.79 14.50 -4.28
N LEU A 226 8.23 13.33 -4.03
CA LEU A 226 6.88 12.98 -4.46
C LEU A 226 5.89 13.28 -3.33
N VAL A 227 4.85 14.03 -3.67
CA VAL A 227 3.75 14.39 -2.78
C VAL A 227 2.54 13.56 -3.16
N LEU A 228 1.95 12.84 -2.21
CA LEU A 228 0.74 12.05 -2.40
C LEU A 228 -0.23 12.32 -1.26
N TRP A 229 -1.55 12.23 -1.48
CA TRP A 229 -2.52 12.40 -0.38
C TRP A 229 -2.42 11.27 0.65
N ASN A 230 -2.39 10.00 0.19
CA ASN A 230 -2.08 8.84 1.01
C ASN A 230 -1.23 7.86 0.17
N TYR A 231 0.08 7.89 0.36
CA TYR A 231 1.02 7.25 -0.59
C TYR A 231 0.92 5.72 -0.68
N HIS A 232 0.28 5.03 0.27
CA HIS A 232 0.42 3.58 0.44
C HIS A 232 -0.06 2.79 -0.77
N ASN A 233 -1.24 3.10 -1.31
CA ASN A 233 -1.81 2.34 -2.43
C ASN A 233 -1.16 2.74 -3.76
N ASP A 234 -0.85 4.02 -3.95
CA ASP A 234 -0.12 4.52 -5.11
C ASP A 234 1.24 3.84 -5.24
N LEU A 235 2.07 3.90 -4.19
CA LEU A 235 3.40 3.27 -4.23
C LEU A 235 3.32 1.76 -4.27
N LYS A 236 2.31 1.13 -3.65
CA LYS A 236 2.09 -0.32 -3.75
C LYS A 236 1.81 -0.74 -5.20
N ALA A 237 0.91 -0.04 -5.89
CA ALA A 237 0.56 -0.36 -7.27
C ALA A 237 1.69 0.00 -8.25
N LEU A 238 2.34 1.15 -8.06
CA LEU A 238 3.50 1.56 -8.86
C LEU A 238 4.68 0.58 -8.68
N ALA A 239 4.98 0.17 -7.44
CA ALA A 239 6.03 -0.83 -7.19
C ALA A 239 5.70 -2.17 -7.84
N ALA A 240 4.43 -2.59 -7.86
CA ALA A 240 4.01 -3.79 -8.56
C ALA A 240 4.20 -3.66 -10.08
N LEU A 241 3.84 -2.52 -10.67
CA LEU A 241 4.05 -2.22 -12.08
C LEU A 241 5.54 -2.25 -12.45
N VAL A 242 6.40 -1.61 -11.64
CA VAL A 242 7.86 -1.63 -11.86
C VAL A 242 8.41 -3.06 -11.77
N ARG A 243 8.03 -3.84 -10.74
CA ARG A 243 8.53 -5.22 -10.56
C ARG A 243 8.22 -6.12 -11.76
N LEU A 244 7.07 -5.94 -12.40
CA LEU A 244 6.68 -6.72 -13.58
C LEU A 244 7.58 -6.47 -14.78
N HIS A 245 8.09 -5.24 -14.91
CA HIS A 245 8.86 -4.79 -16.08
C HIS A 245 10.32 -4.51 -15.76
N LEU A 246 10.79 -4.85 -14.55
CA LEU A 246 12.10 -4.42 -14.06
C LEU A 246 13.25 -4.93 -14.95
N THR A 247 13.13 -6.15 -15.49
CA THR A 247 14.12 -6.75 -16.40
C THR A 247 14.10 -6.12 -17.80
N GLU A 248 12.99 -5.48 -18.18
CA GLU A 248 12.81 -4.79 -19.47
C GLU A 248 13.26 -3.32 -19.42
N LEU A 249 13.50 -2.77 -18.22
CA LEU A 249 14.11 -1.46 -18.05
C LEU A 249 15.60 -1.50 -18.37
N THR A 250 16.12 -0.40 -18.92
CA THR A 250 17.57 -0.18 -19.09
C THR A 250 18.27 -0.06 -17.74
N GLU A 251 19.60 -0.16 -17.72
CA GLU A 251 20.36 -0.02 -16.47
C GLU A 251 20.15 1.35 -15.79
N ALA A 252 20.11 2.43 -16.58
CA ALA A 252 19.85 3.78 -16.08
C ALA A 252 18.43 3.90 -15.48
N GLU A 253 17.41 3.36 -16.16
CA GLU A 253 16.04 3.34 -15.66
C GLU A 253 15.93 2.51 -14.37
N ARG A 254 16.58 1.35 -14.31
CA ARG A 254 16.63 0.51 -13.10
C ARG A 254 17.29 1.25 -11.93
N ALA A 255 18.38 1.97 -12.18
CA ALA A 255 19.05 2.74 -11.14
C ALA A 255 18.11 3.80 -10.53
N ILE A 256 17.28 4.46 -11.35
CA ILE A 256 16.30 5.45 -10.89
C ILE A 256 15.22 4.81 -10.02
N VAL A 257 14.59 3.71 -10.46
CA VAL A 257 13.47 3.10 -9.70
C VAL A 257 13.92 2.34 -8.44
N LEU A 258 15.21 2.01 -8.36
CA LEU A 258 15.83 1.38 -7.19
C LEU A 258 16.46 2.41 -6.23
N ALA A 259 16.58 3.68 -6.64
CA ALA A 259 17.06 4.75 -5.78
C ALA A 259 16.08 5.03 -4.63
N PRO A 260 16.56 5.56 -3.49
CA PRO A 260 15.70 6.06 -2.44
C PRO A 260 14.73 7.13 -2.98
N LEU A 261 13.48 7.08 -2.52
CA LEU A 261 12.47 8.09 -2.85
C LEU A 261 12.18 8.97 -1.65
N THR A 262 12.17 10.27 -1.85
CA THR A 262 11.66 11.22 -0.86
C THR A 262 10.16 11.38 -1.06
N ILE A 263 9.38 11.11 -0.02
CA ILE A 263 7.92 11.18 -0.03
C ILE A 263 7.45 12.24 0.95
N PHE A 264 6.38 12.92 0.61
CA PHE A 264 5.60 13.74 1.53
C PHE A 264 4.14 13.29 1.48
N ASP A 265 3.58 12.98 2.65
CA ASP A 265 2.24 12.42 2.79
C ASP A 265 1.24 13.48 3.25
N GLY A 266 0.26 13.79 2.40
CA GLY A 266 -0.72 14.85 2.63
C GLY A 266 -1.67 14.57 3.79
N GLU A 267 -2.11 13.32 3.97
CA GLU A 267 -2.98 12.88 5.07
C GLU A 267 -2.27 12.99 6.42
N SER A 268 -1.00 12.57 6.48
CA SER A 268 -0.15 12.79 7.66
C SER A 268 0.04 14.29 7.95
N TYR A 269 0.30 15.11 6.93
CA TYR A 269 0.45 16.55 7.10
C TYR A 269 -0.85 17.21 7.60
N MET A 270 -2.00 16.84 7.05
CA MET A 270 -3.29 17.28 7.55
C MET A 270 -3.45 16.94 9.04
N SER A 271 -3.13 15.71 9.44
CA SER A 271 -3.20 15.30 10.84
C SER A 271 -2.32 16.17 11.74
N GLN A 272 -1.13 16.55 11.28
CA GLN A 272 -0.26 17.49 12.00
C GLN A 272 -0.89 18.89 12.11
N VAL A 273 -1.46 19.41 11.02
CA VAL A 273 -2.13 20.71 10.99
C VAL A 273 -3.30 20.77 11.98
N LEU A 274 -4.07 19.68 12.07
CA LEU A 274 -5.20 19.57 13.00
C LEU A 274 -4.75 19.44 14.46
N ASN A 275 -3.68 18.68 14.72
CA ASN A 275 -3.22 18.38 16.07
C ASN A 275 -2.37 19.48 16.73
N ARG A 276 -1.83 20.43 15.96
CA ARG A 276 -0.76 21.33 16.43
C ARG A 276 -1.10 22.16 17.69
N HIS A 277 -2.37 22.32 18.04
CA HIS A 277 -2.82 23.00 19.27
C HIS A 277 -3.82 22.19 20.09
N ASN A 278 -3.87 20.87 19.93
CA ASN A 278 -4.71 19.99 20.74
C ASN A 278 -3.87 19.37 21.89
N PRO A 279 -3.89 19.95 23.12
CA PRO A 279 -2.90 19.63 24.17
C PRO A 279 -3.00 18.20 24.72
N GLY A 280 -4.13 17.52 24.51
CA GLY A 280 -4.37 16.14 24.95
C GLY A 280 -4.33 15.09 23.84
N HIS A 281 -4.17 15.50 22.58
CA HIS A 281 -4.35 14.65 21.40
C HIS A 281 -3.33 14.94 20.29
N SER A 282 -2.13 15.39 20.64
CA SER A 282 -1.07 15.82 19.72
C SER A 282 -0.59 14.76 18.71
N SER A 283 -1.11 13.53 18.78
CA SER A 283 -0.73 12.38 17.94
C SER A 283 -1.92 11.63 17.32
N VAL A 284 -3.11 12.23 17.20
CA VAL A 284 -4.26 11.55 16.58
C VAL A 284 -4.06 11.51 15.06
N GLU A 285 -4.10 10.32 14.47
CA GLU A 285 -4.14 10.15 13.01
C GLU A 285 -5.58 10.29 12.53
N TYR A 286 -5.80 11.22 11.58
CA TYR A 286 -7.09 11.40 10.92
C TYR A 286 -7.00 10.85 9.51
N HIS A 287 -7.85 9.87 9.20
CA HIS A 287 -7.97 9.30 7.86
C HIS A 287 -9.17 9.93 7.16
N LEU A 288 -8.97 11.12 6.59
CA LEU A 288 -10.00 11.82 5.83
C LEU A 288 -9.71 11.70 4.33
N PRO A 289 -10.71 11.33 3.51
CA PRO A 289 -10.52 11.26 2.07
C PRO A 289 -10.23 12.65 1.50
N LEU A 290 -9.38 12.71 0.47
CA LEU A 290 -8.95 13.95 -0.18
C LEU A 290 -10.13 14.88 -0.48
N ASN A 291 -11.16 14.36 -1.16
CA ASN A 291 -12.34 15.12 -1.55
C ASN A 291 -13.18 15.60 -0.34
N GLY A 292 -13.14 14.88 0.78
CA GLY A 292 -13.78 15.32 2.03
C GLY A 292 -13.07 16.54 2.63
N VAL A 293 -11.74 16.53 2.66
CA VAL A 293 -10.94 17.67 3.12
C VAL A 293 -11.05 18.85 2.16
N ALA A 294 -10.99 18.58 0.84
CA ALA A 294 -11.20 19.58 -0.18
C ALA A 294 -12.54 20.31 0.01
N GLY A 295 -13.63 19.57 0.25
CA GLY A 295 -14.94 20.15 0.55
C GLY A 295 -14.95 21.06 1.78
N LEU A 296 -14.28 20.66 2.87
CA LEU A 296 -14.14 21.50 4.08
C LEU A 296 -13.37 22.80 3.82
N LEU A 297 -12.47 22.79 2.83
CA LEU A 297 -11.67 23.93 2.40
C LEU A 297 -12.30 24.68 1.23
N ASN A 298 -13.55 24.37 0.88
CA ASN A 298 -14.28 24.97 -0.24
C ASN A 298 -13.59 24.78 -1.61
N ILE A 299 -12.94 23.64 -1.80
CA ILE A 299 -12.34 23.18 -3.06
C ILE A 299 -13.26 22.10 -3.66
N VAL A 300 -13.64 22.27 -4.93
CA VAL A 300 -14.52 21.34 -5.63
C VAL A 300 -13.75 20.64 -6.74
N ASN A 301 -13.69 19.31 -6.68
CA ASN A 301 -13.26 18.46 -7.79
C ASN A 301 -14.50 17.92 -8.53
N PRO A 302 -14.81 18.38 -9.76
CA PRO A 302 -15.94 17.86 -10.53
C PRO A 302 -15.67 16.49 -11.18
N HIS A 303 -14.42 16.02 -11.17
CA HIS A 303 -13.99 14.75 -11.76
C HIS A 303 -13.28 13.90 -10.71
N GLN A 304 -14.00 13.53 -9.66
CA GLN A 304 -13.49 12.59 -8.66
C GLN A 304 -13.17 11.24 -9.30
N HIS A 305 -12.17 10.54 -8.77
CA HIS A 305 -11.67 9.28 -9.33
C HIS A 305 -11.03 9.46 -10.71
N HIS A 306 -10.27 10.55 -10.84
CA HIS A 306 -9.47 10.85 -12.02
C HIS A 306 -8.15 11.47 -11.57
N ALA A 307 -7.06 10.72 -11.74
CA ALA A 307 -5.76 11.02 -11.13
C ALA A 307 -5.24 12.44 -11.39
N LEU A 308 -5.44 13.00 -12.59
CA LEU A 308 -5.02 14.38 -12.88
C LEU A 308 -5.73 15.42 -12.01
N TRP A 309 -7.04 15.24 -11.83
CA TRP A 309 -7.87 16.15 -11.05
C TRP A 309 -7.62 15.95 -9.56
N ASP A 310 -7.43 14.72 -9.11
CA ASP A 310 -7.08 14.41 -7.72
C ASP A 310 -5.66 14.90 -7.36
N ALA A 311 -4.69 14.83 -8.28
CA ALA A 311 -3.38 15.48 -8.10
C ALA A 311 -3.48 17.02 -8.00
N GLN A 312 -4.29 17.66 -8.85
CA GLN A 312 -4.53 19.10 -8.75
C GLN A 312 -5.24 19.46 -7.44
N THR A 313 -6.19 18.64 -7.01
CA THR A 313 -6.94 18.82 -5.75
C THR A 313 -6.00 18.69 -4.56
N THR A 314 -5.11 17.69 -4.57
CA THR A 314 -4.07 17.51 -3.55
C THR A 314 -3.21 18.76 -3.41
N GLN A 315 -2.76 19.36 -4.52
CA GLN A 315 -2.01 20.62 -4.47
C GLN A 315 -2.81 21.75 -3.78
N LEU A 316 -4.06 21.95 -4.19
CA LEU A 316 -4.89 23.03 -3.65
C LEU A 316 -5.15 22.84 -2.15
N VAL A 317 -5.44 21.61 -1.73
CA VAL A 317 -5.61 21.24 -0.32
C VAL A 317 -4.33 21.53 0.47
N LEU A 318 -3.16 21.14 -0.04
CA LEU A 318 -1.89 21.38 0.63
C LEU A 318 -1.56 22.86 0.78
N ALA A 319 -1.87 23.68 -0.24
CA ALA A 319 -1.70 25.13 -0.16
C ALA A 319 -2.57 25.73 0.96
N GLU A 320 -3.84 25.33 1.05
CA GLU A 320 -4.75 25.78 2.11
C GLU A 320 -4.34 25.26 3.50
N LEU A 321 -3.92 24.00 3.62
CA LEU A 321 -3.38 23.44 4.86
C LEU A 321 -2.11 24.18 5.30
N ALA A 322 -1.22 24.56 4.38
CA ALA A 322 -0.03 25.35 4.69
C ALA A 322 -0.38 26.78 5.14
N LYS A 323 -1.43 27.40 4.59
CA LYS A 323 -1.96 28.68 5.10
C LYS A 323 -2.50 28.50 6.51
N LEU A 324 -3.32 27.47 6.74
CA LEU A 324 -3.84 27.15 8.07
C LEU A 324 -2.70 26.91 9.05
N GLN A 325 -1.65 26.18 8.70
CA GLN A 325 -0.49 25.91 9.55
C GLN A 325 0.20 27.18 10.06
N ARG A 326 0.21 28.25 9.26
CA ARG A 326 0.83 29.54 9.62
C ARG A 326 -0.11 30.47 10.40
N GLN A 327 -1.42 30.20 10.43
CA GLN A 327 -2.37 31.03 11.14
C GLN A 327 -2.30 30.82 12.66
N ALA A 328 -2.45 31.90 13.41
CA ALA A 328 -2.60 31.84 14.86
C ALA A 328 -3.92 31.13 15.21
N VAL A 329 -3.86 30.17 16.12
CA VAL A 329 -5.07 29.46 16.56
C VAL A 329 -5.92 30.34 17.46
N ARG A 330 -7.23 30.28 17.22
CA ARG A 330 -8.24 30.91 18.06
C ARG A 330 -8.64 29.93 19.15
N VAL A 331 -8.38 30.30 20.40
CA VAL A 331 -8.83 29.54 21.57
C VAL A 331 -10.18 30.10 22.00
N VAL A 332 -11.20 29.26 21.96
CA VAL A 332 -12.54 29.61 22.45
C VAL A 332 -12.45 29.82 23.96
N GLN A 333 -12.89 30.98 24.43
CA GLN A 333 -13.03 31.27 25.85
C GLN A 333 -14.40 30.80 26.34
N VAL A 334 -14.50 30.45 27.61
CA VAL A 334 -15.80 30.15 28.23
C VAL A 334 -16.66 31.41 28.11
N PRO A 335 -17.91 31.33 27.58
CA PRO A 335 -18.79 32.47 27.55
C PRO A 335 -18.99 33.01 28.96
N GLU A 336 -18.76 34.30 29.16
CA GLU A 336 -19.11 34.93 30.42
C GLU A 336 -20.61 34.78 30.64
N SER A 337 -20.99 34.33 31.83
CA SER A 337 -22.41 34.31 32.19
C SER A 337 -22.88 35.77 32.20
N PRO A 338 -24.01 36.11 31.55
CA PRO A 338 -24.56 37.45 31.68
C PRO A 338 -24.70 37.75 33.16
N ALA A 339 -24.12 38.86 33.61
CA ALA A 339 -24.22 39.28 35.00
C ALA A 339 -25.70 39.27 35.38
N VAL A 340 -26.07 38.41 36.33
CA VAL A 340 -27.41 38.45 36.91
C VAL A 340 -27.51 39.84 37.55
N PRO A 341 -28.45 40.71 37.11
CA PRO A 341 -28.62 41.99 37.78
C PRO A 341 -28.82 41.70 39.26
N ALA A 342 -28.04 42.38 40.11
CA ALA A 342 -28.11 42.18 41.54
C ALA A 342 -29.56 42.38 41.99
N SER A 343 -30.23 41.27 42.33
CA SER A 343 -31.51 41.33 43.01
C SER A 343 -31.23 41.83 44.42
N ASP A 344 -31.37 43.13 44.61
CA ASP A 344 -31.57 43.71 45.93
C ASP A 344 -32.86 43.14 46.49
N THR A 345 -32.78 42.03 47.21
CA THR A 345 -33.57 41.74 48.42
C THR A 345 -33.13 40.41 49.02
N ALA A 346 -32.53 40.50 50.20
CA ALA A 346 -32.35 39.37 51.09
C ALA A 346 -33.72 38.83 51.50
N THR A 347 -34.01 37.57 51.22
CA THR A 347 -34.94 36.80 52.04
C THR A 347 -34.44 35.37 52.13
N THR A 348 -33.95 35.03 53.31
CA THR A 348 -33.45 33.72 53.71
C THR A 348 -34.58 32.69 53.62
N VAL A 349 -34.50 31.76 52.68
CA VAL A 349 -35.25 30.50 52.76
C VAL A 349 -34.26 29.35 52.58
N SER A 350 -34.05 28.63 53.67
CA SER A 350 -33.31 27.37 53.69
C SER A 350 -34.05 26.34 52.83
N GLN A 351 -33.45 25.93 51.72
CA GLN A 351 -33.82 24.70 51.01
C GLN A 351 -32.56 23.93 50.66
N SER A 352 -32.48 22.72 51.21
CA SER A 352 -31.43 21.73 51.00
C SER A 352 -31.32 21.36 49.51
N PRO A 353 -30.11 21.26 48.91
CA PRO A 353 -29.98 20.80 47.55
C PRO A 353 -30.18 19.28 47.47
N ARG A 354 -31.22 18.84 46.76
CA ARG A 354 -31.26 17.49 46.19
C ARG A 354 -30.33 17.46 44.98
N HIS A 355 -29.22 16.75 45.09
CA HIS A 355 -28.38 16.40 43.94
C HIS A 355 -29.17 15.49 42.98
N PHE A 356 -29.54 16.01 41.81
CA PHE A 356 -29.85 15.18 40.64
C PHE A 356 -28.56 14.95 39.86
N ALA A 357 -27.94 13.78 40.07
CA ALA A 357 -26.89 13.29 39.21
C ALA A 357 -27.53 12.65 37.96
N TRP A 358 -27.38 13.28 36.80
CA TRP A 358 -27.60 12.64 35.51
C TRP A 358 -26.23 12.47 34.83
N TRP A 359 -25.74 11.24 34.84
CA TRP A 359 -24.65 10.75 34.00
C TRP A 359 -25.15 9.47 33.30
N PRO A 360 -25.01 9.32 31.98
CA PRO A 360 -25.20 8.03 31.35
C PRO A 360 -23.93 7.19 31.53
N HIS A 361 -24.08 6.08 32.26
CA HIS A 361 -23.17 4.94 32.22
C HIS A 361 -23.18 4.30 30.82
N HIS A 362 -22.02 4.12 30.20
CA HIS A 362 -21.81 3.02 29.26
C HIS A 362 -20.61 2.15 29.66
N SER A 363 -21.01 1.03 30.29
CA SER A 363 -20.41 -0.30 30.34
C SER A 363 -19.03 -0.53 29.72
N ARG A 364 -18.05 -0.79 30.58
CA ARG A 364 -17.03 -1.82 30.34
C ARG A 364 -17.72 -3.20 30.43
N ARG A 365 -17.72 -3.98 29.35
CA ARG A 365 -17.96 -5.43 29.45
C ARG A 365 -16.62 -6.15 29.43
N GLY A 366 -16.44 -6.93 30.50
CA GLY A 366 -15.24 -7.66 30.79
C GLY A 366 -15.14 -8.98 30.02
N VAL A 367 -13.89 -9.39 29.91
CA VAL A 367 -13.42 -10.74 29.65
C VAL A 367 -14.05 -11.72 30.65
N ARG A 368 -14.52 -12.87 30.17
CA ARG A 368 -14.52 -14.11 30.96
C ARG A 368 -14.19 -15.32 30.09
N ARG A 369 -13.14 -16.02 30.52
CA ARG A 369 -12.75 -17.37 30.12
C ARG A 369 -13.87 -18.36 30.45
N ARG A 370 -14.12 -19.30 29.54
CA ARG A 370 -14.04 -20.74 29.80
C ARG A 370 -13.49 -21.42 28.56
#